data_AF-A0A410M976-F1
#
_entry.id   AF-A0A410M976-F1
#
_cell.length_a   1.000
_cell.length_b   1.000
_cell.length_c   1.000
_cell.angle_alpha   90.00
_cell.angle_beta   90.00
_cell.angle_gamma   90.00
#
_symmetry.space_group_name_H-M   'P 1'
#
loop_
_entity.id
_entity.type
_entity.pdbx_description
1 polymer ?
#
loop_
_entity_poly.entity_id
_entity_poly.type
_entity_poly.pdbx_seq_one_letter_code
_entity_poly.pdbx_strand_id
1 'polypeptide(L)'
;MEFIELNSWIAPSLLFLTLAAMAGSYFCFKAEKYFMLMGFGMVQTLISTLFAGSIGPVLFGIGLIQFYVGIVNIKKVKAMSHE
;
A
#
# COMPACT_ATOMS: atom_id res chain seq x y z
N MET A 1 -16.49 -12.81 -5.83
CA MET A 1 -15.76 -14.04 -5.43
C MET A 1 -15.43 -14.94 -6.62
N GLU A 2 -16.25 -14.96 -7.69
CA GLU A 2 -16.00 -15.79 -8.88
C GLU A 2 -14.62 -15.59 -9.56
N PHE A 3 -14.06 -14.37 -9.59
CA PHE A 3 -12.77 -14.13 -10.26
C PHE A 3 -11.54 -14.74 -9.55
N ILE A 4 -11.57 -14.88 -8.22
CA ILE A 4 -10.47 -15.49 -7.45
C ILE A 4 -10.51 -17.01 -7.55
N GLU A 5 -11.72 -17.58 -7.66
CA GLU A 5 -11.92 -19.01 -7.86
C GLU A 5 -11.61 -19.46 -9.29
N LEU A 6 -11.76 -18.57 -10.28
CA LEU A 6 -11.48 -18.87 -11.70
C LEU A 6 -9.98 -19.11 -11.98
N ASN A 7 -9.08 -18.60 -11.13
CA ASN A 7 -7.65 -18.76 -11.33
C ASN A 7 -6.91 -18.78 -9.99
N SER A 8 -6.59 -19.99 -9.52
CA SER A 8 -5.97 -20.27 -8.21
C SER A 8 -4.65 -19.52 -7.96
N TRP A 9 -4.03 -18.95 -9.00
CA TRP A 9 -2.79 -18.17 -8.91
C TRP A 9 -2.99 -16.69 -8.57
N ILE A 10 -4.21 -16.15 -8.65
CA ILE A 10 -4.48 -14.74 -8.36
C ILE A 10 -4.22 -14.43 -6.88
N ALA A 11 -4.72 -15.26 -5.97
CA ALA A 11 -4.52 -15.08 -4.54
C ALA A 11 -3.03 -15.04 -4.12
N PRO A 12 -2.19 -16.03 -4.49
CA PRO A 12 -0.77 -15.98 -4.16
C PRO A 12 -0.03 -14.83 -4.85
N SER A 13 -0.42 -14.44 -6.08
CA SER A 13 0.17 -13.29 -6.77
C SER A 13 -0.12 -11.97 -6.06
N LEU A 14 -1.36 -11.77 -5.61
CA LEU A 14 -1.75 -10.59 -4.84
C LEU A 14 -1.06 -10.54 -3.48
N LEU A 15 -0.84 -11.69 -2.85
CA LEU A 15 -0.11 -11.80 -1.61
C LEU A 15 1.37 -11.41 -1.81
N PHE A 16 1.98 -11.88 -2.91
CA PHE A 16 3.34 -11.49 -3.29
C PHE A 16 3.45 -9.98 -3.58
N LEU A 17 2.49 -9.41 -4.31
CA LEU A 17 2.38 -7.97 -4.54
C LEU A 17 2.26 -7.19 -3.23
N THR A 18 1.50 -7.71 -2.27
CA THR A 18 1.32 -7.07 -0.96
C THR A 18 2.64 -7.04 -0.18
N LEU A 19 3.38 -8.16 -0.15
CA LEU A 19 4.70 -8.22 0.48
C LEU A 19 5.71 -7.30 -0.21
N ALA A 20 5.71 -7.28 -1.55
CA ALA A 20 6.55 -6.38 -2.32
C ALA A 20 6.21 -4.91 -2.08
N ALA A 21 4.92 -4.56 -1.98
CA ALA A 21 4.47 -3.21 -1.65
C ALA A 21 4.89 -2.80 -0.23
N MET A 22 4.84 -3.71 0.74
CA MET A 22 5.33 -3.44 2.10
C MET A 22 6.84 -3.20 2.13
N ALA A 23 7.62 -4.06 1.47
CA ALA A 23 9.07 -3.89 1.35
C ALA A 23 9.42 -2.58 0.62
N GLY A 24 8.76 -2.32 -0.51
CA GLY A 24 8.91 -1.09 -1.30
C GLY A 24 8.55 0.16 -0.51
N SER A 25 7.52 0.10 0.34
CA SER A 25 7.11 1.19 1.21
C SER A 25 8.21 1.55 2.21
N TYR A 26 8.87 0.56 2.81
CA TYR A 26 10.00 0.80 3.71
C TYR A 26 11.17 1.51 3.01
N PHE A 27 11.54 1.06 1.81
CA PHE A 27 12.58 1.72 1.01
C PHE A 27 12.18 3.14 0.57
N CYS A 28 10.93 3.34 0.16
CA CYS A 28 10.42 4.66 -0.22
C CYS A 28 10.39 5.63 0.95
N PHE A 29 10.05 5.15 2.15
CA PHE A 29 10.12 5.95 3.36
C PHE A 29 11.55 6.40 3.65
N LYS A 30 12.52 5.48 3.57
CA LYS A 30 13.95 5.79 3.77
C LYS A 30 14.53 6.71 2.69
N ALA A 31 14.05 6.61 1.47
CA ALA A 31 14.46 7.46 0.34
C ALA A 31 13.65 8.76 0.23
N GLU A 32 12.80 9.08 1.21
CA GLU A 32 11.94 10.27 1.25
C GLU A 32 11.00 10.41 0.04
N LYS A 33 10.72 9.30 -0.67
CA LYS A 33 9.80 9.23 -1.81
C LYS A 33 8.37 9.05 -1.33
N TYR A 34 7.88 10.00 -0.55
CA TYR A 34 6.58 9.92 0.12
C TYR A 34 5.39 9.86 -0.86
N PHE A 35 5.53 10.37 -2.09
CA PHE A 35 4.52 10.20 -3.15
C PHE A 35 4.37 8.73 -3.58
N MET A 36 5.48 7.99 -3.68
CA MET A 36 5.43 6.55 -3.95
C MET A 36 4.85 5.78 -2.76
N LEU A 37 5.19 6.17 -1.53
CA LEU A 37 4.60 5.60 -0.31
C LEU A 37 3.06 5.72 -0.32
N MET A 38 2.55 6.87 -0.73
CA MET A 38 1.12 7.13 -0.88
C MET A 38 0.49 6.23 -1.95
N GLY A 39 1.17 6.06 -3.10
CA GLY A 39 0.75 5.15 -4.16
C GLY A 39 0.68 3.69 -3.70
N PHE A 40 1.67 3.21 -2.95
CA PHE A 40 1.64 1.87 -2.36
C PHE A 40 0.47 1.69 -1.40
N GLY A 41 0.20 2.68 -0.55
CA GLY A 41 -0.95 2.68 0.34
C GLY A 41 -2.28 2.54 -0.41
N MET A 42 -2.46 3.25 -1.52
CA MET A 42 -3.66 3.11 -2.37
C MET A 42 -3.78 1.71 -2.96
N VAL A 43 -2.71 1.16 -3.54
CA VAL A 43 -2.70 -0.19 -4.12
C VAL A 43 -3.02 -1.24 -3.06
N GLN A 44 -2.42 -1.13 -1.87
CA GLN A 44 -2.62 -2.08 -0.77
C GLN A 44 -4.05 -2.02 -0.22
N THR A 45 -4.64 -0.82 -0.19
CA THR A 45 -6.04 -0.60 0.15
C THR A 45 -6.97 -1.25 -0.89
N LEU A 46 -6.68 -1.13 -2.19
CA LEU A 46 -7.46 -1.80 -3.24
C LEU A 46 -7.36 -3.33 -3.14
N ILE A 47 -6.15 -3.87 -2.95
CA ILE A 47 -5.93 -5.32 -2.77
C ILE A 47 -6.71 -5.85 -1.58
N SER A 48 -6.82 -5.09 -0.49
CA SER A 48 -7.55 -5.52 0.70
C SER A 48 -9.03 -5.84 0.45
N THR A 49 -9.67 -5.16 -0.50
CA THR A 49 -11.07 -5.42 -0.88
C THR A 49 -11.26 -6.82 -1.48
N LEU A 50 -10.22 -7.34 -2.13
CA LEU A 50 -10.19 -8.69 -2.70
C LEU A 50 -10.01 -9.78 -1.64
N PHE A 51 -9.53 -9.41 -0.44
CA PHE A 51 -9.34 -10.30 0.71
C PHE A 51 -10.31 -10.00 1.88
N ALA A 52 -11.44 -9.35 1.60
CA ALA A 52 -12.35 -8.83 2.63
C ALA A 52 -12.82 -9.87 3.65
N GLY A 53 -12.93 -11.15 3.26
CA GLY A 53 -13.36 -12.25 4.13
C GLY A 53 -12.27 -12.85 5.04
N SER A 54 -11.01 -12.40 4.95
CA SER A 54 -9.90 -12.95 5.73
C SER A 54 -8.96 -11.85 6.25
N ILE A 55 -7.83 -11.63 5.57
CA ILE A 55 -6.78 -10.68 5.97
C ILE A 55 -7.04 -9.26 5.47
N GLY A 56 -8.11 -9.03 4.72
CA GLY A 56 -8.48 -7.75 4.12
C GLY A 56 -8.48 -6.59 5.12
N PRO A 57 -9.17 -6.67 6.29
CA PRO A 57 -9.19 -5.57 7.26
C PRO A 57 -7.79 -5.15 7.75
N VAL A 58 -6.88 -6.11 7.92
CA VAL A 58 -5.49 -5.84 8.32
C VAL A 58 -4.73 -5.12 7.20
N LEU A 59 -4.84 -5.63 5.97
CA LEU A 59 -4.21 -5.01 4.80
C LEU A 59 -4.74 -3.60 4.53
N PHE A 60 -6.04 -3.39 4.75
CA PHE A 60 -6.69 -2.09 4.64
C PHE A 60 -6.10 -1.10 5.67
N GLY A 61 -5.97 -1.51 6.93
CA GLY A 61 -5.35 -0.69 7.97
C GLY A 61 -3.90 -0.30 7.64
N ILE A 62 -3.10 -1.25 7.14
CA ILE A 62 -1.73 -0.99 6.71
C ILE A 62 -1.70 0.00 5.54
N GLY A 63 -2.56 -0.19 4.54
CA GLY A 63 -2.68 0.70 3.38
C GLY A 63 -3.05 2.13 3.78
N LEU A 64 -3.99 2.30 4.72
CA LEU A 64 -4.36 3.61 5.26
C LEU A 64 -3.20 4.29 6.00
N ILE A 65 -2.43 3.54 6.79
CA ILE A 65 -1.25 4.08 7.48
C ILE A 65 -0.21 4.55 6.46
N GLN A 66 0.12 3.74 5.45
CA GLN A 66 1.06 4.12 4.40
C GLN A 66 0.58 5.36 3.64
N PHE A 67 -0.72 5.42 3.32
CA PHE A 67 -1.33 6.54 2.66
C PHE A 67 -1.23 7.82 3.49
N TYR A 68 -1.60 7.76 4.77
CA TYR A 68 -1.55 8.88 5.70
C TYR A 68 -0.12 9.39 5.93
N VAL A 69 0.83 8.47 6.21
CA VAL A 69 2.25 8.79 6.39
C VAL A 69 2.82 9.43 5.11
N GLY A 70 2.37 8.98 3.93
CA GLY A 70 2.73 9.58 2.65
C GLY A 70 2.28 11.03 2.57
N ILE A 71 0.99 11.31 2.81
CA ILE A 71 0.43 12.67 2.74
C ILE A 71 1.11 13.62 3.72
N VAL A 72 1.27 13.22 4.99
CA VAL A 72 1.83 14.09 6.03
C VAL A 72 3.28 14.46 5.72
N ASN A 73 4.09 13.52 5.25
CA ASN A 73 5.50 13.80 4.96
C ASN A 73 5.71 14.52 3.62
N ILE A 74 4.86 14.32 2.61
CA ILE A 74 4.89 15.17 1.38
C ILE A 74 4.69 16.64 1.74
N LYS A 75 3.72 16.93 2.62
CA LYS A 75 3.47 18.31 3.07
C LYS A 75 4.67 18.90 3.81
N LYS A 76 5.34 18.10 4.63
CA LYS A 76 6.54 18.53 5.38
C LYS A 76 7.74 18.81 4.46
N VAL A 77 8.03 17.95 3.48
CA VAL A 77 9.11 18.18 2.51
C VAL A 77 8.83 19.39 1.62
N LYS A 78 7.58 19.54 1.14
CA LYS A 78 7.20 20.72 0.35
C LYS A 78 7.33 22.03 1.15
N ALA A 79 7.02 22.01 2.45
CA ALA A 79 7.18 23.17 3.31
C ALA A 79 8.66 23.56 3.50
N MET A 80 9.55 22.58 3.75
CA MET A 80 11.00 22.84 3.91
C MET A 80 11.70 23.24 2.61
N SER A 81 11.16 22.89 1.44
CA SER A 81 11.71 23.32 0.14
C SER A 81 11.40 24.79 -0.19
N HIS A 82 10.51 25.44 0.55
CA HIS A 82 10.08 26.82 0.33
C HIS A 82 10.67 27.81 1.35
N GLU A 83 11.46 27.33 2.31
CA GLU A 83 12.39 28.14 3.12
C GLU A 83 13.78 28.16 2.49
#